data_AF-A0A2H0TS38-F1
#
_entry.id   AF-A0A2H0TS38-F1
#
_cell.length_a   1.000
_cell.length_b   1.000
_cell.length_c   1.000
_cell.angle_alpha   90.00
_cell.angle_beta   90.00
_cell.angle_gamma   90.00
#
_symmetry.space_group_name_H-M   'P 1'
#
loop_
_entity.id
_entity.type
_entity.pdbx_description
1 polymer ?
#
loop_
_entity_poly.entity_id
_entity_poly.type
_entity_poly.pdbx_seq_one_letter_code
_entity_poly.pdbx_strand_id
1 'polypeptide(L)'
;MPQQFVVPQFIDVEDKIFGPVTVRQFLILVVAAGIVFIMYRLLDFIGFAISLALVGGAALVLAFVKINGQPFHYFLLNITQTRRNPRLRIWHKEYSAQELEFSRKLGTEDQMEEKVVAKRARPEHIRDLSLLVNTGGYYRPEE
;
A
#
# COMPACT_ATOMS: atom_id res chain seq x y z
N MET A 1 20.98 -19.81 11.88
CA MET A 1 19.76 -19.15 12.35
C MET A 1 18.99 -18.71 11.11
N PRO A 2 17.74 -19.16 10.87
CA PRO A 2 16.96 -18.65 9.75
C PRO A 2 16.81 -17.12 9.90
N GLN A 3 17.00 -16.39 8.81
CA GLN A 3 16.90 -14.93 8.78
C GLN A 3 15.45 -14.54 9.12
N GLN A 4 15.20 -14.12 10.36
CA GLN A 4 13.88 -13.62 10.76
C GLN A 4 13.74 -12.18 10.27
N PHE A 5 12.78 -11.96 9.37
CA PHE A 5 12.40 -10.62 8.93
C PHE A 5 11.68 -9.90 10.06
N VAL A 6 12.15 -8.70 10.39
CA VAL A 6 11.53 -7.85 11.41
C VAL A 6 10.29 -7.21 10.79
N VAL A 7 9.11 -7.46 11.36
CA VAL A 7 7.87 -6.81 10.91
C VAL A 7 7.91 -5.34 11.36
N PRO A 8 7.83 -4.36 10.44
CA PRO A 8 7.76 -2.96 10.82
C PRO A 8 6.45 -2.66 11.56
N GLN A 9 6.53 -2.07 12.76
CA GLN A 9 5.36 -1.80 13.60
C GLN A 9 4.79 -0.38 13.45
N PHE A 10 5.51 0.54 12.79
CA PHE A 10 5.14 1.96 12.69
C PHE A 10 5.05 2.45 11.25
N ILE A 11 4.44 1.66 10.36
CA ILE A 11 4.22 2.08 8.96
C ILE A 11 3.18 3.18 8.83
N ASP A 12 2.28 3.30 9.81
CA ASP A 12 1.16 4.24 9.79
C ASP A 12 1.48 5.60 10.44
N VAL A 13 2.62 5.71 11.12
CA VAL A 13 3.02 6.93 11.82
C VAL A 13 3.84 7.80 10.87
N GLU A 14 3.29 8.96 10.52
CA GLU A 14 4.03 9.96 9.75
C GLU A 14 5.25 10.48 10.50
N ASP A 15 6.33 10.71 9.75
CA ASP A 15 7.53 11.34 10.25
C ASP A 15 7.27 12.77 10.74
N LYS A 16 7.80 13.07 11.92
CA LYS A 16 7.72 14.40 12.54
C LYS A 16 9.00 15.16 12.25
N ILE A 17 8.88 16.37 11.72
CA ILE A 17 10.02 17.24 11.42
C ILE A 17 10.36 18.10 12.64
N PHE A 18 9.37 18.80 13.17
CA PHE A 18 9.55 19.78 14.24
C PHE A 18 8.71 19.38 15.46
N GLY A 19 9.33 18.70 16.41
CA GLY A 19 8.68 18.24 17.63
C GLY A 19 7.46 17.36 17.32
N PRO A 20 6.21 17.80 17.60
CA PRO A 20 5.00 17.04 17.32
C PRO A 20 4.48 17.17 15.87
N VAL A 21 5.06 18.05 15.03
CA VAL A 21 4.50 18.41 13.71
C VAL A 21 5.03 17.53 12.59
N THR A 22 4.13 16.92 11.81
CA THR A 22 4.48 16.09 10.64
C THR A 22 4.80 16.94 9.41
N VAL A 23 5.48 16.36 8.42
CA VAL A 23 5.80 17.02 7.14
C VAL A 23 4.54 17.62 6.50
N ARG A 24 3.45 16.86 6.47
CA ARG A 24 2.17 17.29 5.92
C ARG A 24 1.60 18.48 6.68
N GLN A 25 1.58 18.40 8.01
CA GLN A 25 1.06 19.47 8.87
C GLN A 25 1.82 20.77 8.67
N PHE A 26 3.15 20.68 8.62
CA PHE A 26 4.01 21.82 8.32
C PHE A 26 3.66 22.46 6.97
N LEU A 27 3.53 21.66 5.90
CA LEU A 27 3.19 22.18 4.58
C LEU A 27 1.81 22.87 4.55
N ILE A 28 0.80 22.30 5.22
CA ILE A 28 -0.52 22.92 5.35
C ILE A 28 -0.42 24.29 6.02
N LEU A 29 0.34 24.40 7.12
CA LEU A 29 0.53 25.65 7.84
C LEU A 29 1.27 26.70 7.01
N VAL A 30 2.31 26.31 6.27
CA VAL A 30 3.05 27.22 5.39
C VAL A 30 2.16 27.77 4.27
N VAL A 31 1.37 26.91 3.63
CA VAL A 31 0.44 27.32 2.57
C VAL A 31 -0.63 28.27 3.15
N ALA A 32 -1.23 27.92 4.29
CA ALA A 32 -2.23 28.75 4.93
C ALA A 32 -1.66 30.10 5.38
N ALA A 33 -0.45 30.12 5.95
CA ALA A 33 0.24 31.34 6.33
C ALA A 33 0.51 32.23 5.09
N GLY A 34 0.92 31.64 3.97
CA GLY A 34 1.08 32.37 2.70
C GLY A 34 -0.22 33.00 2.22
N ILE A 35 -1.34 32.26 2.25
CA ILE A 35 -2.66 32.79 1.88
C ILE A 35 -3.07 33.93 2.82
N VAL A 36 -2.95 33.74 4.13
CA VAL A 36 -3.28 34.75 5.15
C VAL A 36 -2.42 36.00 4.98
N PHE A 37 -1.13 35.86 4.66
CA PHE A 37 -0.24 36.98 4.39
C PHE A 37 -0.66 37.78 3.16
N ILE A 38 -1.08 37.10 2.09
CA ILE A 38 -1.63 37.75 0.89
C ILE A 38 -2.92 38.50 1.25
N MET A 39 -3.82 37.89 2.04
CA MET A 39 -5.06 38.53 2.50
C MET A 39 -4.78 39.74 3.39
N TYR A 40 -3.76 39.68 4.25
CA TYR A 40 -3.32 40.82 5.07
C TYR A 40 -2.92 42.03 4.21
N ARG A 41 -2.31 41.79 3.04
CA ARG A 41 -1.86 42.87 2.16
C ARG A 41 -2.99 43.50 1.34
N LEU A 42 -4.07 42.73 1.10
CA LEU A 42 -5.17 43.08 0.20
C LEU A 42 -6.42 43.61 0.92
N LEU A 43 -6.72 43.12 2.12
CA LEU A 43 -7.96 43.42 2.84
C LEU A 43 -7.73 44.43 3.96
N ASP A 44 -8.79 45.17 4.31
CA ASP A 44 -8.86 45.98 5.53
C ASP A 44 -8.80 45.11 6.79
N PHE A 45 -8.53 45.71 7.94
CA PHE A 45 -8.34 45.00 9.21
C PHE A 45 -9.47 44.00 9.53
N ILE A 46 -10.73 44.38 9.30
CA ILE A 46 -11.89 43.51 9.54
C ILE A 46 -11.89 42.32 8.57
N GLY A 47 -11.64 42.58 7.28
CA GLY A 47 -11.56 41.53 6.25
C GLY A 47 -10.40 40.57 6.50
N PHE A 48 -9.25 41.09 6.92
CA PHE A 48 -8.11 40.29 7.37
C PHE A 48 -8.47 39.42 8.57
N ALA A 49 -9.09 39.98 9.61
CA ALA A 49 -9.46 39.24 10.82
C ALA A 49 -10.41 38.07 10.52
N ILE A 50 -11.42 38.30 9.67
CA ILE A 50 -12.34 37.25 9.22
C ILE A 50 -11.59 36.19 8.41
N SER A 51 -10.74 36.60 7.47
CA SER A 51 -9.96 35.68 6.64
C SER A 51 -9.00 34.84 7.47
N LEU A 52 -8.35 35.45 8.47
CA LEU A 52 -7.48 34.75 9.42
C LEU A 52 -8.27 33.70 10.22
N ALA A 53 -9.45 34.07 10.73
CA ALA A 53 -10.29 33.13 11.47
C ALA A 53 -10.74 31.94 10.60
N LEU A 54 -11.19 32.21 9.37
CA LEU A 54 -11.66 31.16 8.46
C LEU A 54 -10.52 30.31 7.92
N VAL A 55 -9.51 30.91 7.29
CA VAL A 55 -8.40 30.20 6.65
C VAL A 55 -7.47 29.57 7.70
N GLY A 56 -7.10 30.33 8.74
CA GLY A 56 -6.27 29.84 9.83
C GLY A 56 -6.97 28.74 10.63
N GLY A 57 -8.25 28.95 10.97
CA GLY A 57 -9.06 27.93 11.64
C GLY A 57 -9.19 26.65 10.81
N ALA A 58 -9.50 26.77 9.51
CA ALA A 58 -9.58 25.63 8.62
C ALA A 58 -8.24 24.89 8.49
N ALA A 59 -7.12 25.61 8.41
CA ALA A 59 -5.79 25.03 8.34
C ALA A 59 -5.44 24.23 9.60
N LEU A 60 -5.76 24.75 10.79
CA LEU A 60 -5.54 24.03 12.05
C LEU A 60 -6.38 22.75 12.12
N VAL A 61 -7.65 22.81 11.71
CA VAL A 61 -8.51 21.62 11.65
C VAL A 61 -7.94 20.59 10.67
N LEU A 62 -7.57 21.01 9.46
CA LEU A 62 -7.00 20.13 8.44
C LEU A 62 -5.67 19.48 8.86
N ALA A 63 -4.83 20.21 9.59
CA ALA A 63 -3.52 19.73 10.03
C ALA A 63 -3.61 18.79 11.25
N PHE A 64 -4.35 19.17 12.28
CA PHE A 64 -4.25 18.52 13.60
C PHE A 64 -5.43 17.63 13.97
N VAL A 65 -6.62 17.86 13.41
CA VAL A 65 -7.79 17.06 13.77
C VAL A 65 -7.70 15.68 13.10
N LYS A 66 -7.97 14.65 13.90
CA LYS A 66 -8.12 13.27 13.44
C LYS A 66 -9.50 12.77 13.84
N ILE A 67 -10.17 12.08 12.94
CA ILE A 67 -11.48 11.46 13.17
C ILE A 67 -11.29 9.96 13.02
N ASN A 68 -11.59 9.20 14.07
CA ASN A 68 -11.40 7.74 14.11
C ASN A 68 -9.96 7.30 13.75
N GLY A 69 -8.95 8.05 14.21
CA GLY A 69 -7.54 7.79 13.90
C GLY A 69 -7.08 8.26 12.51
N GLN A 70 -8.01 8.64 11.62
CA GLN A 70 -7.70 9.09 10.28
C GLN A 70 -7.53 10.62 10.22
N PRO A 71 -6.55 11.14 9.45
CA PRO A 71 -6.42 12.57 9.23
C PRO A 71 -7.67 13.22 8.58
N PHE A 72 -7.96 14.46 8.95
CA PHE A 72 -9.20 15.15 8.54
C PHE A 72 -9.40 15.30 7.02
N HIS A 73 -8.34 15.49 6.22
CA HIS A 73 -8.48 15.59 4.75
C HIS A 73 -8.99 14.30 4.12
N TYR A 74 -8.61 13.13 4.64
CA TYR A 74 -9.20 11.88 4.17
C TYR A 74 -10.65 11.74 4.60
N PHE A 75 -11.01 12.21 5.80
CA PHE A 75 -12.40 12.23 6.22
C PHE A 75 -13.28 13.06 5.27
N LEU A 76 -12.83 14.26 4.86
CA LEU A 76 -13.50 15.08 3.85
C LEU A 76 -13.61 14.38 2.48
N LEU A 77 -12.53 13.74 2.07
CA LEU A 77 -12.48 12.97 0.83
C LEU A 77 -13.47 11.80 0.88
N ASN A 78 -13.56 11.10 2.01
CA ASN A 78 -14.51 10.01 2.23
C ASN A 78 -15.95 10.50 2.20
N ILE A 79 -16.27 11.67 2.77
CA ILE A 79 -17.61 12.27 2.67
C ILE A 79 -17.95 12.52 1.20
N THR A 80 -17.04 13.12 0.45
CA THR A 80 -17.25 13.45 -0.97
C THR A 80 -17.43 12.18 -1.81
N GLN A 81 -16.60 11.15 -1.60
CA GLN A 81 -16.72 9.86 -2.28
C GLN A 81 -18.01 9.14 -1.92
N THR A 82 -18.41 9.12 -0.65
CA THR A 82 -19.63 8.45 -0.18
C THR A 82 -20.88 9.09 -0.79
N ARG A 83 -20.89 10.41 -0.97
CA ARG A 83 -22.01 11.11 -1.63
C ARG A 83 -22.08 10.81 -3.13
N ARG A 84 -20.93 10.63 -3.79
CA ARG A 84 -20.85 10.37 -5.23
C ARG A 84 -21.11 8.90 -5.58
N ASN A 85 -20.73 7.97 -4.72
CA ASN A 85 -20.84 6.55 -4.99
C ASN A 85 -22.25 6.02 -4.65
N PRO A 86 -22.79 5.08 -5.45
CA PRO A 86 -24.07 4.46 -5.15
C PRO A 86 -23.98 3.67 -3.84
N ARG A 87 -25.00 3.81 -2.98
CA ARG A 87 -25.07 3.09 -1.69
C ARG A 87 -25.22 1.58 -1.87
N LEU A 88 -25.87 1.17 -2.96
CA LEU A 88 -26.06 -0.24 -3.29
C LEU A 88 -24.85 -0.74 -4.09
N ARG A 89 -24.02 -1.57 -3.46
CA ARG A 89 -22.96 -2.31 -4.14
C ARG A 89 -23.53 -3.63 -4.63
N ILE A 90 -23.80 -3.73 -5.93
CA ILE A 90 -24.23 -4.98 -6.56
C ILE A 90 -22.98 -5.69 -7.09
N TRP A 91 -22.85 -6.97 -6.76
CA TRP A 91 -21.83 -7.82 -7.37
C TRP A 91 -22.22 -8.09 -8.82
N HIS A 92 -21.47 -7.54 -9.78
CA HIS A 92 -21.62 -7.84 -11.19
C HIS A 92 -20.56 -8.88 -11.58
N LYS A 93 -20.98 -10.13 -11.81
CA LYS A 93 -20.10 -11.21 -12.29
C LYS A 93 -20.02 -11.24 -13.82
N GLU A 94 -20.10 -10.08 -14.45
CA GLU A 94 -19.95 -9.93 -15.89
C GLU A 94 -18.50 -9.60 -16.17
N TYR A 95 -17.75 -10.58 -16.67
CA TYR A 95 -16.38 -10.33 -17.09
C TYR A 95 -16.40 -9.74 -18.50
N SER A 96 -15.73 -8.60 -18.67
CA SER A 96 -15.44 -8.09 -20.01
C SER A 96 -14.54 -9.07 -20.76
N ALA A 97 -14.68 -9.17 -22.08
CA ALA A 97 -13.79 -9.99 -22.92
C ALA A 97 -12.30 -9.64 -22.66
N GLN A 98 -12.02 -8.37 -22.38
CA GLN A 98 -10.67 -7.89 -22.06
C GLN A 98 -10.17 -8.39 -20.69
N GLU A 99 -11.04 -8.50 -19.68
CA GLU A 99 -10.69 -9.03 -18.36
C GLU A 99 -10.48 -10.55 -18.41
N LEU A 100 -11.23 -11.26 -19.25
CA LEU A 100 -11.03 -12.68 -19.53
C LEU A 100 -9.70 -12.93 -20.26
N GLU A 101 -9.34 -12.09 -21.23
CA GLU A 101 -8.04 -12.16 -21.90
C GLU A 101 -6.88 -11.81 -20.96
N PHE A 102 -7.05 -10.80 -20.11
CA PHE A 102 -6.06 -10.42 -19.11
C PHE A 102 -5.81 -11.55 -18.10
N SER A 103 -6.87 -12.12 -17.54
CA SER A 103 -6.78 -13.25 -16.60
C SER A 103 -6.20 -14.51 -17.27
N ARG A 104 -6.51 -14.77 -18.55
CA ARG A 104 -5.87 -15.84 -19.33
C ARG A 104 -4.37 -15.60 -19.49
N LYS A 105 -3.94 -14.37 -19.79
CA LYS A 105 -2.51 -14.02 -19.94
C LYS A 105 -1.76 -14.10 -18.61
N LEU A 106 -2.33 -13.58 -17.53
CA LEU A 106 -1.76 -13.67 -16.18
C LEU A 106 -1.55 -15.13 -15.76
N GLY A 107 -2.54 -16.00 -16.01
CA GLY A 107 -2.43 -17.43 -15.75
C GLY A 107 -1.51 -18.20 -16.72
N THR A 108 -1.14 -17.60 -17.86
CA THR A 108 -0.18 -18.19 -18.81
C THR A 108 1.26 -17.84 -18.42
N GLU A 109 1.49 -16.65 -17.83
CA GLU A 109 2.80 -16.22 -17.34
C GLU A 109 3.26 -17.00 -16.09
N ASP A 110 2.35 -17.25 -15.13
CA ASP A 110 2.65 -18.11 -13.96
C ASP A 110 2.91 -19.58 -14.33
N GLN A 111 2.43 -20.05 -15.48
CA GLN A 111 2.71 -21.41 -15.98
C GLN A 111 3.97 -21.52 -16.83
N MET A 112 4.62 -20.40 -17.17
CA MET A 112 5.88 -20.41 -17.92
C MET A 112 7.13 -20.60 -17.04
N GLU A 113 7.01 -20.49 -15.71
CA GLU A 113 8.12 -20.66 -14.77
C GLU A 113 8.00 -21.89 -13.84
N GLU A 114 7.56 -23.04 -14.33
CA GLU A 114 8.17 -24.31 -13.89
C GLU A 114 7.84 -25.41 -14.89
N LYS A 115 8.55 -25.43 -16.02
CA LYS A 115 8.81 -26.73 -16.64
C LYS A 115 9.68 -27.50 -15.66
N VAL A 116 9.06 -28.17 -14.69
CA VAL A 116 9.68 -29.26 -13.94
C VAL A 116 10.14 -30.23 -15.02
N VAL A 117 11.42 -30.14 -15.37
CA VAL A 117 12.06 -31.09 -16.27
C VAL A 117 11.96 -32.39 -15.50
N ALA A 118 10.96 -33.20 -15.81
CA ALA A 118 10.85 -34.54 -15.29
C ALA A 118 12.17 -35.23 -15.67
N LYS A 119 13.08 -35.37 -14.69
CA LYS A 119 14.35 -36.06 -14.88
C LYS A 119 13.98 -37.46 -15.36
N ARG A 120 14.21 -37.77 -16.63
CA ARG A 120 13.96 -39.12 -17.16
C ARG A 120 14.81 -40.07 -16.32
N ALA A 121 14.16 -40.96 -15.58
CA ALA A 121 14.84 -41.97 -14.80
C ALA A 121 15.64 -42.87 -15.75
N ARG A 122 16.97 -42.76 -15.71
CA ARG A 122 17.83 -43.69 -16.45
C ARG A 122 17.76 -45.05 -15.76
N PRO A 123 17.82 -46.18 -16.49
CA PRO A 123 17.79 -47.52 -15.89
C PRO A 123 18.85 -47.72 -14.81
N GLU A 124 20.02 -47.10 -15.00
CA GLU A 124 21.13 -47.08 -14.04
C GLU A 124 20.74 -46.43 -12.71
N HIS A 125 20.06 -45.28 -12.75
CA HIS A 125 19.61 -44.57 -11.55
C HIS A 125 18.58 -45.37 -10.75
N ILE A 126 17.68 -46.08 -11.43
CA ILE A 126 16.70 -46.96 -10.78
C ILE A 126 17.42 -48.14 -10.10
N ARG A 127 18.43 -48.71 -10.76
CA ARG A 127 19.24 -49.79 -10.20
C ARG A 127 20.01 -49.34 -8.95
N ASP A 128 20.63 -48.17 -9.01
CA ASP A 128 21.41 -47.64 -7.89
C ASP A 128 20.54 -47.31 -6.68
N LEU A 129 19.33 -46.76 -6.90
CA LEU A 129 18.34 -46.57 -5.84
C LEU A 129 17.88 -47.90 -5.23
N SER A 130 17.68 -48.93 -6.06
CA SER A 130 17.34 -50.27 -5.56
C SER A 130 18.44 -50.88 -4.69
N LEU A 131 19.71 -50.76 -5.11
CA LEU A 131 20.85 -51.25 -4.34
C LEU A 131 21.05 -50.47 -3.04
N LEU A 132 20.87 -49.15 -3.06
CA LEU A 132 20.97 -48.32 -1.86
C LEU A 132 19.89 -48.67 -0.83
N VAL A 133 18.65 -48.90 -1.25
CA VAL A 133 17.55 -49.31 -0.37
C VAL A 133 17.78 -50.72 0.19
N ASN A 134 18.16 -51.69 -0.65
CA ASN A 134 18.39 -53.06 -0.21
C ASN A 134 19.59 -53.20 0.74
N THR A 135 20.60 -52.34 0.60
CA THR A 135 21.80 -52.35 1.44
C THR A 135 21.67 -51.45 2.67
N GLY A 136 20.51 -50.87 2.92
CA GLY A 136 20.30 -49.97 4.07
C GLY A 136 21.21 -48.74 4.06
N GLY A 137 21.64 -48.27 2.89
CA GLY A 137 22.51 -47.11 2.73
C GLY A 137 24.01 -47.40 2.70
N TYR A 138 24.43 -48.67 2.63
CA TYR A 138 25.85 -49.02 2.45
C TYR A 138 26.37 -48.81 1.02
N TYR A 139 25.52 -49.00 0.00
CA TYR A 139 25.93 -48.80 -1.39
C TYR A 139 25.89 -47.32 -1.78
N ARG A 140 27.00 -46.80 -2.32
CA ARG A 140 27.16 -45.43 -2.82
C ARG A 140 27.72 -45.48 -4.26
N PRO A 141 26.97 -45.07 -5.28
CA PRO A 141 27.41 -45.18 -6.68
C PRO A 141 28.53 -44.20 -7.06
N GLU A 142 28.88 -43.25 -6.18
CA GLU A 142 29.88 -42.20 -6.41
C GLU A 142 31.20 -42.44 -5.64
N GLU A 143 31.29 -43.51 -4.84
CA GLU A 143 32.53 -44.00 -4.20
C GLU A 143 33.06 -45.25 -4.92
#